data_AF-A0A7X2ZXG0-F1
#
_entry.id   AF-A0A7X2ZXG0-F1
#
_cell.length_a   1.000
_cell.length_b   1.000
_cell.length_c   1.000
_cell.angle_alpha   90.00
_cell.angle_beta   90.00
_cell.angle_gamma   90.00
#
_symmetry.space_group_name_H-M   'P 1'
#
loop_
_entity.id
_entity.type
_entity.pdbx_description
1 polymer ?
#
loop_
_entity_poly.entity_id
_entity_poly.type
_entity_poly.pdbx_seq_one_letter_code
_entity_poly.pdbx_strand_id
1 'polypeptide(L)'
;MKMKIIFLLGAAIVFSSCSKLDDFHGSSNENNDKKTPEYSHTQVIVRFEKNLSSQEKNKIRNERGIGGNFIPCSCGDPNIELWDTDPNGGESVEFIVEKLRGRSGAEGDLLFNISIDPIDRFEPKGIPGELNTILLTDKHEADQINIAIIDSGVDFGKPFTNTPYNTPYLMKTSDFLDCNNSPTGWNFTDEGASNDILDLNGHGSMVTKIVTSELDKKSHKYSILPIKAFNQDGEGSYWNVVCAFGYLQEIQKKGAEINIINASFGKAIKKSLFHEKNLLNTMIQELDSAGVLVVTSAGNEGLDTDFGEKRHFPSGFIADNILSVGGYSGDGNNDIEIDALSNFGKISIDVAAPFSDWIITNFDPVIDPVQGTSFSTAYVTGLIARSFIENGRPKPIQLKTDFLNNNYGTIMYSSPLESFINSGAYVKRE
;
A
#
# COMPACT_ATOMS: atom_id res chain seq x y z
N MET A 1 24.90 33.56 -88.06
CA MET A 1 25.13 34.50 -86.94
C MET A 1 25.70 33.70 -85.78
N LYS A 2 26.87 34.08 -85.25
CA LYS A 2 27.59 33.44 -84.12
C LYS A 2 26.68 33.41 -82.87
N MET A 3 26.73 32.45 -81.94
CA MET A 3 27.84 32.23 -81.00
C MET A 3 27.58 30.95 -80.16
N LYS A 4 28.64 30.16 -79.89
CA LYS A 4 28.70 29.11 -78.87
C LYS A 4 28.60 29.73 -77.47
N ILE A 5 28.12 29.00 -76.46
CA ILE A 5 28.71 28.91 -75.11
C ILE A 5 28.22 27.64 -74.40
N ILE A 6 29.17 27.01 -73.71
CA ILE A 6 29.16 25.76 -72.93
C ILE A 6 28.82 26.07 -71.46
N PHE A 7 28.46 25.03 -70.68
CA PHE A 7 28.56 24.84 -69.20
C PHE A 7 27.26 24.93 -68.40
N LEU A 8 27.03 24.22 -67.29
CA LEU A 8 27.80 23.27 -66.45
C LEU A 8 26.75 22.46 -65.65
N LEU A 9 27.06 21.21 -65.27
CA LEU A 9 26.32 20.48 -64.23
C LEU A 9 26.39 21.25 -62.90
N GLY A 10 25.26 21.32 -62.18
CA GLY A 10 25.22 21.74 -60.78
C GLY A 10 24.09 21.02 -60.08
N ALA A 11 24.41 19.96 -59.33
CA ALA A 11 23.48 19.30 -58.43
C ALA A 11 23.11 20.27 -57.29
N ALA A 12 21.83 20.64 -57.19
CA ALA A 12 21.32 21.42 -56.08
C ALA A 12 21.07 20.47 -54.89
N ILE A 13 22.01 20.52 -53.94
CA ILE A 13 21.85 20.00 -52.58
C ILE A 13 20.90 20.94 -51.85
N VAL A 14 19.72 20.45 -51.48
CA VAL A 14 18.80 21.20 -50.61
C VAL A 14 19.26 20.98 -49.17
N PHE A 15 19.90 21.99 -48.59
CA PHE A 15 19.95 22.17 -47.15
C PHE A 15 18.66 22.89 -46.71
N SER A 16 17.79 22.22 -45.96
CA SER A 16 16.82 22.92 -45.10
C SER A 16 17.31 22.84 -43.66
N SER A 17 17.73 23.98 -43.16
CA SER A 17 18.13 24.24 -41.78
C SER A 17 16.97 24.04 -40.79
N CYS A 18 17.32 23.49 -39.63
CA CYS A 18 16.53 23.33 -38.43
C CYS A 18 15.73 24.58 -38.04
N SER A 19 14.48 24.36 -37.64
CA SER A 19 13.81 25.14 -36.59
C SER A 19 13.47 24.18 -35.46
N LYS A 20 14.05 24.47 -34.29
CA LYS A 20 14.00 23.73 -33.04
C LYS A 20 12.55 23.39 -32.64
N LEU A 21 12.27 22.09 -32.54
CA LEU A 21 11.29 21.58 -31.59
C LEU A 21 12.02 21.55 -30.26
N ASP A 22 11.48 22.26 -29.27
CA ASP A 22 12.05 22.27 -27.92
C ASP A 22 11.95 20.85 -27.37
N ASP A 23 13.13 20.25 -27.17
CA ASP A 23 13.35 19.00 -26.49
C ASP A 23 12.75 19.10 -25.08
N PHE A 24 11.64 18.39 -24.84
CA PHE A 24 11.34 17.89 -23.51
C PHE A 24 12.42 16.86 -23.20
N HIS A 25 13.54 17.34 -22.65
CA HIS A 25 14.54 16.52 -22.00
C HIS A 25 13.88 15.90 -20.76
N GLY A 26 13.11 14.82 -20.99
CA GLY A 26 12.99 13.76 -20.03
C GLY A 26 14.40 13.26 -19.78
N SER A 27 14.95 13.67 -18.64
CA SER A 27 16.08 13.01 -18.02
C SER A 27 15.69 11.56 -17.80
N SER A 28 15.96 10.70 -18.78
CA SER A 28 16.01 9.27 -18.59
C SER A 28 17.16 9.01 -17.61
N ASN A 29 16.84 9.02 -16.32
CA ASN A 29 17.68 8.42 -15.30
C ASN A 29 17.76 6.92 -15.61
N GLU A 30 18.74 6.54 -16.44
CA GLU A 30 19.22 5.16 -16.63
C GLU A 30 19.89 4.60 -15.36
N ASN A 31 19.33 4.88 -14.17
CA ASN A 31 19.86 4.42 -12.88
C ASN A 31 18.78 4.02 -11.85
N ASN A 32 17.51 3.85 -12.27
CA ASN A 32 16.52 3.13 -11.47
C ASN A 32 16.37 1.71 -12.01
N ASP A 33 17.47 0.96 -12.00
CA ASP A 33 17.39 -0.48 -11.93
C ASP A 33 16.63 -0.78 -10.63
N LYS A 34 15.34 -1.11 -10.74
CA LYS A 34 14.44 -1.43 -9.63
C LYS A 34 15.08 -2.57 -8.83
N LYS A 35 15.89 -2.18 -7.84
CA LYS A 35 16.82 -3.07 -7.13
C LYS A 35 16.04 -4.27 -6.62
N THR A 36 16.53 -5.45 -6.98
CA THR A 36 16.14 -6.71 -6.33
C THR A 36 16.09 -6.48 -4.83
N PRO A 37 15.03 -6.94 -4.12
CA PRO A 37 14.91 -6.69 -2.69
C PRO A 37 16.18 -7.14 -1.98
N GLU A 38 16.77 -6.21 -1.23
CA GLU A 38 17.87 -6.49 -0.35
C GLU A 38 17.29 -7.01 0.96
N TYR A 39 17.66 -8.23 1.31
CA TYR A 39 17.24 -8.86 2.56
C TYR A 39 18.32 -8.60 3.60
N SER A 40 17.91 -8.30 4.83
CA SER A 40 18.86 -8.17 5.93
C SER A 40 19.57 -9.50 6.15
N HIS A 41 20.89 -9.45 6.29
CA HIS A 41 21.71 -10.60 6.66
C HIS A 41 21.93 -10.74 8.17
N THR A 42 21.40 -9.80 8.96
CA THR A 42 21.60 -9.76 10.41
C THR A 42 20.30 -9.62 11.20
N GLN A 43 19.15 -9.42 10.54
CA GLN A 43 17.89 -9.20 11.24
C GLN A 43 16.77 -10.14 10.77
N VAL A 44 15.99 -10.60 11.75
CA VAL A 44 14.83 -11.49 11.55
C VAL A 44 13.63 -10.91 12.27
N ILE A 45 12.48 -10.87 11.60
CA ILE A 45 11.21 -10.53 12.23
C ILE A 45 10.65 -11.81 12.83
N VAL A 46 10.27 -11.78 14.10
CA VAL A 46 9.76 -12.94 14.84
C VAL A 46 8.41 -12.60 15.46
N ARG A 47 7.48 -13.55 15.39
CA ARG A 47 6.22 -13.50 16.12
C ARG A 47 6.07 -14.73 17.00
N PHE A 48 5.97 -14.53 18.31
CA PHE A 48 5.71 -15.62 19.26
C PHE A 48 4.23 -16.01 19.27
N GLU A 49 3.96 -17.27 19.62
CA GLU A 49 2.63 -17.71 20.01
C GLU A 49 2.14 -16.96 21.26
N LYS A 50 0.86 -16.58 21.27
CA LYS A 50 0.25 -15.67 22.26
C LYS A 50 0.37 -16.14 23.72
N ASN A 51 0.53 -17.44 23.95
CA ASN A 51 0.49 -18.03 25.30
C ASN A 51 1.88 -18.24 25.91
N LEU A 52 2.96 -17.84 25.23
CA LEU A 52 4.30 -18.00 25.77
C LEU A 52 4.61 -16.97 26.87
N SER A 53 5.07 -17.47 28.01
CA SER A 53 5.61 -16.67 29.09
C SER A 53 6.92 -15.98 28.69
N SER A 54 7.29 -14.90 29.40
CA SER A 54 8.57 -14.22 29.19
C SER A 54 9.78 -15.17 29.36
N GLN A 55 9.67 -16.19 30.22
CA GLN A 55 10.72 -17.20 30.40
C GLN A 55 10.88 -18.09 29.17
N GLU A 56 9.76 -18.51 28.56
CA GLU A 56 9.77 -19.31 27.33
C GLU A 56 10.29 -18.49 26.15
N LYS A 57 9.86 -17.23 26.00
CA LYS A 57 10.41 -16.33 24.98
C LYS A 57 11.91 -16.13 25.14
N ASN A 58 12.39 -15.91 26.37
CA ASN A 58 13.83 -15.80 26.65
C ASN A 58 14.60 -17.07 26.32
N LYS A 59 14.03 -18.25 26.59
CA LYS A 59 14.63 -19.53 26.22
C LYS A 59 14.82 -19.64 24.71
N ILE A 60 13.77 -19.33 23.93
CA ILE A 60 13.80 -19.38 22.47
C ILE A 60 14.87 -18.42 21.90
N ARG A 61 14.98 -17.19 22.46
CA ARG A 61 16.02 -16.21 22.09
C ARG A 61 17.43 -16.73 22.39
N ASN A 62 17.65 -17.22 23.62
CA ASN A 62 18.96 -17.68 24.07
C ASN A 62 19.46 -18.90 23.27
N GLU A 63 18.57 -19.83 22.91
CA GLU A 63 18.90 -20.98 22.06
C GLU A 63 19.42 -20.58 20.67
N ARG A 64 19.17 -19.34 20.23
CA ARG A 64 19.59 -18.79 18.93
C ARG A 64 20.64 -17.67 19.05
N GLY A 65 21.19 -17.48 20.26
CA GLY A 65 22.22 -16.46 20.49
C GLY A 65 21.72 -15.01 20.46
N ILE A 66 20.40 -14.78 20.50
CA ILE A 66 19.81 -13.44 20.45
C ILE A 66 19.90 -12.75 21.81
N GLY A 67 19.56 -13.47 22.88
CA GLY A 67 19.56 -12.92 24.23
C GLY A 67 18.70 -11.65 24.35
N GLY A 68 19.35 -10.53 24.69
CA GLY A 68 18.74 -9.21 24.81
C GLY A 68 18.74 -8.35 23.53
N ASN A 69 19.26 -8.87 22.41
CA ASN A 69 19.41 -8.13 21.15
C ASN A 69 18.13 -8.20 20.31
N PHE A 70 17.06 -7.61 20.83
CA PHE A 70 15.79 -7.52 20.11
C PHE A 70 15.07 -6.21 20.40
N ILE A 71 14.19 -5.82 19.48
CA ILE A 71 13.35 -4.63 19.58
C ILE A 71 11.88 -5.06 19.38
N PRO A 72 10.97 -4.82 20.34
CA PRO A 72 9.55 -5.04 20.13
C PRO A 72 8.94 -3.95 19.22
N CYS A 73 7.78 -4.20 18.63
CA CYS A 73 7.02 -3.13 17.97
C CYS A 73 6.78 -1.96 18.93
N SER A 74 6.92 -0.72 18.44
CA SER A 74 6.75 0.50 19.26
C SER A 74 5.33 0.66 19.79
N CYS A 75 4.34 0.07 19.10
CA CYS A 75 3.03 -0.23 19.63
C CYS A 75 2.36 -1.41 18.89
N GLY A 76 1.34 -2.02 19.48
CA GLY A 76 0.60 -3.13 18.88
C GLY A 76 0.88 -4.48 19.54
N ASP A 77 1.01 -5.54 18.73
CA ASP A 77 1.17 -6.92 19.20
C ASP A 77 2.51 -7.09 19.96
N PRO A 78 2.48 -7.35 21.29
CA PRO A 78 3.70 -7.48 22.11
C PRO A 78 4.44 -8.80 21.88
N ASN A 79 3.94 -9.66 20.98
CA ASN A 79 4.60 -10.90 20.59
C ASN A 79 5.46 -10.75 19.34
N ILE A 80 5.48 -9.57 18.72
CA ILE A 80 6.27 -9.28 17.52
C ILE A 80 7.57 -8.58 17.91
N GLU A 81 8.69 -9.12 17.44
CA GLU A 81 10.03 -8.64 17.72
C GLU A 81 10.91 -8.63 16.47
N LEU A 82 11.81 -7.65 16.40
CA LEU A 82 12.91 -7.63 15.46
C LEU A 82 14.16 -8.09 16.20
N TRP A 83 14.71 -9.22 15.79
CA TRP A 83 15.93 -9.77 16.38
C TRP A 83 17.15 -9.34 15.58
N ASP A 84 18.23 -9.01 16.29
CA ASP A 84 19.55 -8.74 15.72
C ASP A 84 20.50 -9.91 16.03
N THR A 85 21.08 -10.47 14.98
CA THR A 85 21.92 -11.66 15.02
C THR A 85 23.39 -11.27 14.90
N ASP A 86 24.29 -11.96 15.63
CA ASP A 86 25.73 -11.70 15.52
C ASP A 86 26.26 -12.09 14.12
N PRO A 87 26.71 -11.12 13.28
CA PRO A 87 27.20 -11.38 11.93
C PRO A 87 28.49 -12.21 11.88
N ASN A 88 29.25 -12.30 12.98
CA ASN A 88 30.59 -12.88 13.00
C ASN A 88 30.69 -14.24 13.71
N GLY A 89 29.58 -14.78 14.21
CA GLY A 89 29.57 -16.04 14.94
C GLY A 89 28.20 -16.68 15.17
N GLY A 90 27.11 -16.06 14.70
CA GLY A 90 25.74 -16.55 14.84
C GLY A 90 25.28 -17.47 13.69
N GLU A 91 24.09 -18.03 13.88
CA GLU A 91 23.35 -18.70 12.81
C GLU A 91 22.92 -17.69 11.73
N SER A 92 22.90 -18.09 10.45
CA SER A 92 22.37 -17.19 9.41
C SER A 92 20.89 -16.93 9.62
N VAL A 93 20.42 -15.76 9.18
CA VAL A 93 19.01 -15.36 9.29
C VAL A 93 18.06 -16.37 8.61
N GLU A 94 18.46 -16.97 7.49
CA GLU A 94 17.68 -18.00 6.81
C GLU A 94 17.54 -19.27 7.66
N PHE A 95 18.62 -19.67 8.33
CA PHE A 95 18.60 -20.85 9.19
C PHE A 95 17.77 -20.62 10.45
N ILE A 96 17.83 -19.41 11.02
CA ILE A 96 16.98 -19.01 12.16
C ILE A 96 15.50 -19.07 11.75
N VAL A 97 15.14 -18.47 10.62
CA VAL A 97 13.78 -18.49 10.06
C VAL A 97 13.30 -19.93 9.84
N GLU A 98 14.13 -20.79 9.24
CA GLU A 98 13.80 -22.20 9.02
C GLU A 98 13.51 -22.93 10.33
N LYS A 99 14.36 -22.73 11.35
CA LYS A 99 14.18 -23.34 12.68
C LYS A 99 12.95 -22.82 13.42
N LEU A 100 12.54 -21.57 13.18
CA LEU A 100 11.34 -20.99 13.79
C LEU A 100 10.05 -21.59 13.19
N ARG A 101 10.03 -21.99 11.91
CA ARG A 101 8.82 -22.56 11.29
C ARG A 101 8.34 -23.91 11.87
N GLY A 102 9.10 -24.49 12.80
CA GLY A 102 8.83 -25.75 13.51
C GLY A 102 7.95 -25.63 14.75
N ARG A 103 8.11 -26.54 15.71
CA ARG A 103 7.38 -26.54 17.02
C ARG A 103 8.07 -25.66 18.07
N SER A 104 8.60 -24.51 17.67
CA SER A 104 9.33 -23.60 18.54
C SER A 104 8.45 -22.66 19.35
N GLY A 105 7.15 -22.57 19.05
CA GLY A 105 6.26 -21.59 19.66
C GLY A 105 6.44 -20.17 19.11
N ALA A 106 7.12 -20.00 17.98
CA ALA A 106 7.36 -18.72 17.34
C ALA A 106 7.63 -18.94 15.85
N GLU A 107 7.22 -18.02 15.01
CA GLU A 107 7.48 -18.00 13.57
C GLU A 107 8.41 -16.83 13.23
N GLY A 108 9.12 -16.90 12.11
CA GLY A 108 9.95 -15.77 11.67
C GLY A 108 10.04 -15.63 10.16
N ASP A 109 10.36 -14.41 9.73
CA ASP A 109 10.56 -14.03 8.34
C ASP A 109 11.81 -13.16 8.16
N LEU A 110 12.35 -13.17 6.93
CA LEU A 110 13.46 -12.31 6.53
C LEU A 110 13.01 -10.86 6.41
N LEU A 111 13.78 -9.93 6.98
CA LEU A 111 13.57 -8.50 6.81
C LEU A 111 14.01 -8.06 5.40
N PHE A 112 13.23 -7.16 4.79
CA PHE A 112 13.59 -6.46 3.56
C PHE A 112 13.00 -5.05 3.55
N ASN A 113 13.62 -4.18 2.76
CA ASN A 113 13.16 -2.80 2.57
C ASN A 113 12.20 -2.68 1.39
N ILE A 114 11.24 -1.77 1.56
CA ILE A 114 10.22 -1.40 0.58
C ILE A 114 10.17 0.11 0.47
N SER A 115 9.70 0.61 -0.66
CA SER A 115 9.62 2.05 -0.88
C SER A 115 8.38 2.39 -1.70
N ILE A 116 7.89 3.60 -1.52
CA ILE A 116 6.85 4.23 -2.32
C ILE A 116 7.40 5.54 -2.92
N ASP A 117 6.91 5.91 -4.09
CA ASP A 117 7.37 7.13 -4.75
C ASP A 117 6.68 8.36 -4.12
N PRO A 118 7.43 9.45 -3.85
CA PRO A 118 6.87 10.70 -3.35
C PRO A 118 5.93 11.35 -4.37
N ILE A 119 5.02 12.19 -3.88
CA ILE A 119 4.16 13.01 -4.74
C ILE A 119 4.88 14.31 -5.09
N ASP A 120 5.15 14.48 -6.37
CA ASP A 120 5.79 15.69 -6.88
C ASP A 120 5.01 16.95 -6.50
N ARG A 121 5.73 17.96 -6.00
CA ARG A 121 5.20 19.26 -5.55
C ARG A 121 4.16 19.15 -4.42
N PHE A 122 4.15 18.05 -3.67
CA PHE A 122 3.38 17.99 -2.44
C PHE A 122 3.97 18.95 -1.41
N GLU A 123 3.17 19.92 -0.95
CA GLU A 123 3.54 20.81 0.15
C GLU A 123 2.70 20.49 1.39
N PRO A 124 3.30 19.95 2.47
CA PRO A 124 2.58 19.71 3.72
C PRO A 124 2.03 21.01 4.32
N LYS A 125 0.81 20.98 4.86
CA LYS A 125 0.16 22.10 5.55
C LYS A 125 -0.02 21.86 7.05
N GLY A 126 -0.12 20.61 7.47
CA GLY A 126 -0.11 20.21 8.86
C GLY A 126 1.25 20.45 9.51
N ILE A 127 1.25 20.54 10.83
CA ILE A 127 2.46 20.75 11.63
C ILE A 127 2.72 19.49 12.47
N PRO A 128 3.94 18.92 12.44
CA PRO A 128 4.31 17.76 13.24
C PRO A 128 3.87 17.87 14.70
N GLY A 129 3.15 16.87 15.20
CA GLY A 129 2.69 16.83 16.59
C GLY A 129 1.55 17.81 16.96
N GLU A 130 1.05 18.62 16.03
CA GLU A 130 -0.04 19.59 16.28
C GLU A 130 -1.41 19.11 15.75
N LEU A 131 -1.68 17.80 15.85
CA LEU A 131 -2.97 17.25 15.45
C LEU A 131 -4.11 17.89 16.26
N ASN A 132 -5.05 18.53 15.57
CA ASN A 132 -6.24 19.08 16.20
C ASN A 132 -7.25 17.97 16.52
N THR A 133 -7.53 17.76 17.81
CA THR A 133 -8.46 16.73 18.28
C THR A 133 -9.90 16.88 17.77
N ILE A 134 -10.28 18.06 17.25
CA ILE A 134 -11.57 18.25 16.57
C ILE A 134 -11.73 17.37 15.32
N LEU A 135 -10.63 16.90 14.73
CA LEU A 135 -10.65 16.02 13.56
C LEU A 135 -10.97 14.57 13.94
N LEU A 136 -11.00 14.23 15.23
CA LEU A 136 -11.22 12.88 15.72
C LEU A 136 -12.71 12.54 15.76
N THR A 137 -13.08 11.41 15.16
CA THR A 137 -14.45 10.89 15.19
C THR A 137 -14.76 10.28 16.56
N ASP A 138 -16.00 10.45 17.01
CA ASP A 138 -16.50 9.73 18.18
C ASP A 138 -16.64 8.23 17.88
N LYS A 139 -16.51 7.43 18.94
CA LYS A 139 -16.15 6.01 18.87
C LYS A 139 -17.12 5.10 18.09
N HIS A 140 -18.38 5.48 17.90
CA HIS A 140 -19.38 4.57 17.34
C HIS A 140 -20.56 5.32 16.72
N GLU A 141 -20.41 5.80 15.49
CA GLU A 141 -21.60 6.05 14.67
C GLU A 141 -21.98 4.75 13.95
N ALA A 142 -23.15 4.20 14.26
CA ALA A 142 -23.60 2.91 13.76
C ALA A 142 -23.65 2.81 12.22
N ASP A 143 -23.65 3.94 11.51
CA ASP A 143 -23.68 4.03 10.05
C ASP A 143 -22.31 4.41 9.43
N GLN A 144 -21.26 4.60 10.24
CA GLN A 144 -19.91 4.93 9.78
C GLN A 144 -19.13 3.68 9.36
N ILE A 145 -18.32 3.80 8.30
CA ILE A 145 -17.29 2.81 7.94
C ILE A 145 -15.91 3.27 8.41
N ASN A 146 -15.13 2.35 8.99
CA ASN A 146 -13.78 2.63 9.45
C ASN A 146 -12.75 1.99 8.53
N ILE A 147 -11.86 2.81 7.97
CA ILE A 147 -10.87 2.40 6.97
C ILE A 147 -9.47 2.73 7.51
N ALA A 148 -8.63 1.72 7.67
CA ALA A 148 -7.21 1.93 7.97
C ALA A 148 -6.43 2.10 6.67
N ILE A 149 -5.50 3.06 6.65
CA ILE A 149 -4.63 3.33 5.51
C ILE A 149 -3.19 3.19 6.01
N ILE A 150 -2.50 2.14 5.54
CA ILE A 150 -1.09 1.90 5.85
C ILE A 150 -0.26 2.51 4.72
N ASP A 151 0.39 3.64 4.98
CA ASP A 151 1.05 4.44 3.94
C ASP A 151 2.08 5.43 4.55
N SER A 152 2.35 6.58 3.93
CA SER A 152 3.26 7.63 4.44
C SER A 152 2.66 8.57 5.49
N GLY A 153 1.41 8.34 5.90
CA GLY A 153 0.68 9.17 6.87
C GLY A 153 -0.50 9.92 6.25
N VAL A 154 -0.97 10.96 6.92
CA VAL A 154 -1.99 11.89 6.39
C VAL A 154 -1.66 13.33 6.75
N ASP A 155 -1.70 14.24 5.77
CA ASP A 155 -1.54 15.68 6.02
C ASP A 155 -2.84 16.31 6.52
N PHE A 156 -3.14 16.16 7.81
CA PHE A 156 -4.34 16.68 8.47
C PHE A 156 -4.52 18.21 8.41
N GLY A 157 -3.56 18.96 7.85
CA GLY A 157 -3.75 20.37 7.49
C GLY A 157 -4.52 20.57 6.17
N LYS A 158 -4.70 19.53 5.35
CA LYS A 158 -5.42 19.56 4.06
C LYS A 158 -6.89 19.12 4.17
N PRO A 159 -7.75 19.54 3.23
CA PRO A 159 -9.18 19.21 3.25
C PRO A 159 -9.48 17.81 2.68
N PHE A 160 -9.75 16.84 3.55
CA PHE A 160 -10.14 15.48 3.15
C PHE A 160 -11.64 15.28 2.96
N THR A 161 -12.46 16.08 3.63
CA THR A 161 -13.93 16.04 3.56
C THR A 161 -14.45 17.18 2.68
N ASN A 162 -15.56 16.96 1.99
CA ASN A 162 -16.27 18.01 1.24
C ASN A 162 -17.16 18.90 2.11
N THR A 163 -17.28 18.60 3.40
CA THR A 163 -18.01 19.36 4.42
C THR A 163 -17.12 20.46 5.03
N PRO A 164 -17.63 21.37 5.90
CA PRO A 164 -16.86 22.50 6.39
C PRO A 164 -15.51 22.08 7.00
N TYR A 165 -14.53 23.00 6.90
CA TYR A 165 -13.22 22.87 7.54
C TYR A 165 -13.39 22.37 8.98
N ASN A 166 -12.63 21.34 9.38
CA ASN A 166 -12.70 20.65 10.68
C ASN A 166 -13.83 19.62 10.87
N THR A 167 -14.44 19.09 9.80
CA THR A 167 -15.31 17.91 9.97
C THR A 167 -14.48 16.72 10.46
N PRO A 168 -14.86 16.06 11.57
CA PRO A 168 -14.13 14.90 12.06
C PRO A 168 -14.12 13.76 11.04
N TYR A 169 -12.93 13.21 10.80
CA TYR A 169 -12.74 12.08 9.87
C TYR A 169 -11.64 11.12 10.31
N LEU A 170 -10.87 11.43 11.36
CA LEU A 170 -9.80 10.57 11.86
C LEU A 170 -10.31 9.67 12.97
N MET A 171 -10.07 8.36 12.85
CA MET A 171 -10.52 7.39 13.85
C MET A 171 -9.76 7.57 15.16
N LYS A 172 -10.47 7.82 16.27
CA LYS A 172 -9.85 7.86 17.60
C LYS A 172 -9.46 6.46 18.07
N THR A 173 -8.23 6.27 18.54
CA THR A 173 -7.70 4.96 18.96
C THR A 173 -7.29 4.85 20.43
N SER A 174 -7.19 5.99 21.13
CA SER A 174 -6.78 6.03 22.54
C SER A 174 -7.72 5.28 23.49
N ASP A 175 -8.96 5.02 23.09
CA ASP A 175 -9.92 4.22 23.87
C ASP A 175 -9.71 2.70 23.74
N PHE A 176 -8.79 2.26 22.87
CA PHE A 176 -8.51 0.84 22.61
C PHE A 176 -7.09 0.47 23.03
N LEU A 177 -6.09 1.25 22.61
CA LEU A 177 -4.69 0.93 22.90
C LEU A 177 -3.94 2.21 23.26
N ASP A 178 -3.35 2.21 24.46
CA ASP A 178 -2.51 3.32 24.92
C ASP A 178 -1.10 3.17 24.33
N CYS A 179 -0.89 3.84 23.21
CA CYS A 179 0.42 4.01 22.58
C CYS A 179 0.94 5.41 22.94
N ASN A 180 1.55 5.58 24.10
CA ASN A 180 2.09 6.86 24.57
C ASN A 180 1.09 8.04 24.44
N ASN A 181 -0.18 7.83 24.83
CA ASN A 181 -1.26 8.80 24.70
C ASN A 181 -1.55 9.29 23.25
N SER A 182 -1.20 8.52 22.23
CA SER A 182 -1.58 8.86 20.85
C SER A 182 -3.11 8.87 20.70
N PRO A 183 -3.72 9.98 20.23
CA PRO A 183 -5.16 10.06 20.10
C PRO A 183 -5.71 9.24 18.91
N THR A 184 -4.92 9.06 17.85
CA THR A 184 -5.24 8.35 16.62
C THR A 184 -3.97 7.81 15.99
N GLY A 185 -4.09 6.75 15.17
CA GLY A 185 -3.01 6.29 14.32
C GLY A 185 -1.70 5.98 15.06
N TRP A 186 -0.67 5.70 14.26
CA TRP A 186 0.68 5.51 14.77
C TRP A 186 1.70 5.65 13.65
N ASN A 187 2.89 6.10 14.01
CA ASN A 187 4.07 6.15 13.16
C ASN A 187 5.04 5.04 13.55
N PHE A 188 5.20 4.09 12.63
CA PHE A 188 6.09 2.94 12.76
C PHE A 188 7.46 3.18 12.14
N THR A 189 7.70 4.33 11.51
CA THR A 189 9.02 4.67 10.97
C THR A 189 9.97 5.06 12.11
N ASP A 190 11.24 5.21 11.77
CA ASP A 190 12.27 5.76 12.64
C ASP A 190 12.34 7.30 12.59
N GLU A 191 11.43 7.93 11.85
CA GLU A 191 11.33 9.39 11.70
C GLU A 191 10.36 9.98 12.70
N GLY A 192 10.75 11.09 13.33
CA GLY A 192 9.85 11.90 14.15
C GLY A 192 9.37 11.20 15.43
N ALA A 193 8.30 11.72 16.02
CA ALA A 193 7.66 11.10 17.17
C ALA A 193 6.73 9.97 16.73
N SER A 194 6.61 8.90 17.51
CA SER A 194 5.78 7.75 17.13
C SER A 194 4.27 8.06 17.06
N ASN A 195 3.81 9.16 17.66
CA ASN A 195 2.43 9.65 17.53
C ASN A 195 2.26 10.69 16.40
N ASP A 196 3.30 10.97 15.62
CA ASP A 196 3.26 11.90 14.50
C ASP A 196 2.91 11.19 13.19
N ILE A 197 1.64 11.29 12.81
CA ILE A 197 1.08 10.69 11.59
C ILE A 197 1.13 11.62 10.38
N LEU A 198 1.79 12.78 10.48
CA LEU A 198 1.83 13.75 9.40
C LEU A 198 2.49 13.15 8.15
N ASP A 199 1.84 13.37 7.01
CA ASP A 199 2.39 12.99 5.72
C ASP A 199 3.28 14.09 5.16
N LEU A 200 4.57 13.78 5.03
CA LEU A 200 5.56 14.65 4.39
C LEU A 200 5.92 14.19 2.97
N ASN A 201 5.46 13.00 2.57
CA ASN A 201 5.74 12.39 1.28
C ASN A 201 4.62 12.69 0.26
N GLY A 202 3.38 12.79 0.75
CA GLY A 202 2.18 13.09 -0.02
C GLY A 202 1.41 11.86 -0.52
N HIS A 203 2.05 10.69 -0.61
CA HIS A 203 1.45 9.49 -1.19
C HIS A 203 0.23 9.04 -0.37
N GLY A 204 0.37 8.94 0.96
CA GLY A 204 -0.72 8.57 1.87
C GLY A 204 -1.88 9.56 1.86
N SER A 205 -1.59 10.85 1.71
CA SER A 205 -2.63 11.89 1.57
C SER A 205 -3.39 11.77 0.25
N MET A 206 -2.70 11.46 -0.86
CA MET A 206 -3.36 11.20 -2.15
C MET A 206 -4.25 9.96 -2.08
N VAL A 207 -3.73 8.85 -1.54
CA VAL A 207 -4.49 7.61 -1.32
C VAL A 207 -5.73 7.88 -0.47
N THR A 208 -5.55 8.55 0.67
CA THR A 208 -6.65 8.90 1.57
C THR A 208 -7.72 9.72 0.86
N LYS A 209 -7.33 10.76 0.11
CA LYS A 209 -8.30 11.64 -0.54
C LYS A 209 -9.05 10.95 -1.68
N ILE A 210 -8.46 10.00 -2.40
CA ILE A 210 -9.19 9.20 -3.41
C ILE A 210 -10.25 8.34 -2.72
N VAL A 211 -9.91 7.67 -1.61
CA VAL A 211 -10.88 6.88 -0.83
C VAL A 211 -12.03 7.76 -0.34
N THR A 212 -11.72 8.91 0.28
CA THR A 212 -12.76 9.78 0.85
C THR A 212 -13.61 10.45 -0.23
N SER A 213 -13.05 10.75 -1.40
CA SER A 213 -13.82 11.33 -2.52
C SER A 213 -14.95 10.40 -2.98
N GLU A 214 -14.71 9.09 -3.02
CA GLU A 214 -15.75 8.12 -3.37
C GLU A 214 -16.85 8.04 -2.30
N LEU A 215 -16.49 8.14 -1.03
CA LEU A 215 -17.46 8.14 0.06
C LEU A 215 -18.28 9.44 0.09
N ASP A 216 -17.63 10.57 -0.14
CA ASP A 216 -18.24 11.89 -0.21
C ASP A 216 -19.24 12.00 -1.37
N LYS A 217 -18.97 11.40 -2.54
CA LYS A 217 -19.90 11.35 -3.69
C LYS A 217 -21.29 10.80 -3.32
N LYS A 218 -21.36 9.95 -2.29
CA LYS A 218 -22.59 9.33 -1.80
C LYS A 218 -23.00 9.83 -0.41
N SER A 219 -22.28 10.81 0.15
CA SER A 219 -22.49 11.33 1.51
C SER A 219 -22.43 10.23 2.59
N HIS A 220 -21.59 9.21 2.38
CA HIS A 220 -21.37 8.17 3.37
C HIS A 220 -20.51 8.70 4.52
N LYS A 221 -20.82 8.27 5.74
CA LYS A 221 -20.01 8.58 6.91
C LYS A 221 -18.83 7.63 6.99
N TYR A 222 -17.66 8.15 7.28
CA TYR A 222 -16.44 7.35 7.40
C TYR A 222 -15.50 7.88 8.48
N SER A 223 -14.61 7.01 8.95
CA SER A 223 -13.39 7.40 9.67
C SER A 223 -12.17 6.76 9.02
N ILE A 224 -11.07 7.49 8.99
CA ILE A 224 -9.78 7.08 8.47
C ILE A 224 -8.84 6.87 9.64
N LEU A 225 -8.22 5.70 9.70
CA LEU A 225 -7.15 5.40 10.63
C LEU A 225 -5.80 5.43 9.88
N PRO A 226 -5.04 6.54 9.96
CA PRO A 226 -3.74 6.63 9.31
C PRO A 226 -2.68 5.84 10.08
N ILE A 227 -1.98 4.95 9.37
CA ILE A 227 -0.85 4.20 9.90
C ILE A 227 0.37 4.52 9.04
N LYS A 228 1.32 5.27 9.59
CA LYS A 228 2.52 5.69 8.89
C LYS A 228 3.58 4.58 8.96
N ALA A 229 3.81 3.91 7.84
CA ALA A 229 4.80 2.84 7.68
C ALA A 229 5.95 3.23 6.74
N PHE A 230 5.82 4.38 6.06
CA PHE A 230 6.82 4.95 5.16
C PHE A 230 7.19 6.37 5.59
N ASN A 231 8.48 6.69 5.59
CA ASN A 231 9.00 7.99 6.01
C ASN A 231 8.78 9.08 4.92
N GLN A 232 9.24 10.30 5.15
CA GLN A 232 9.13 11.41 4.20
C GLN A 232 9.75 11.08 2.81
N ASP A 233 10.80 10.27 2.78
CA ASP A 233 11.50 9.85 1.56
C ASP A 233 10.82 8.64 0.90
N GLY A 234 9.70 8.17 1.46
CA GLY A 234 8.95 7.03 0.97
C GLY A 234 9.59 5.69 1.33
N GLU A 235 10.58 5.67 2.24
CA GLU A 235 11.26 4.46 2.68
C GLU A 235 10.52 3.79 3.83
N GLY A 236 10.43 2.46 3.75
CA GLY A 236 9.89 1.63 4.81
C GLY A 236 10.50 0.23 4.76
N SER A 237 10.02 -0.64 5.64
CA SER A 237 10.51 -2.02 5.75
C SER A 237 9.37 -2.97 6.05
N TYR A 238 9.62 -4.25 5.81
CA TYR A 238 8.69 -5.30 6.20
C TYR A 238 8.41 -5.27 7.71
N TRP A 239 9.38 -4.84 8.54
CA TRP A 239 9.18 -4.64 9.97
C TRP A 239 8.11 -3.57 10.27
N ASN A 240 8.16 -2.42 9.59
CA ASN A 240 7.16 -1.36 9.81
C ASN A 240 5.75 -1.86 9.44
N VAL A 241 5.63 -2.62 8.34
CA VAL A 241 4.36 -3.22 7.91
C VAL A 241 3.85 -4.27 8.91
N VAL A 242 4.71 -5.21 9.36
CA VAL A 242 4.30 -6.22 10.34
C VAL A 242 3.84 -5.56 11.64
N CYS A 243 4.54 -4.54 12.13
CA CYS A 243 4.10 -3.80 13.31
C CYS A 243 2.78 -3.05 13.09
N ALA A 244 2.58 -2.45 11.91
CA ALA A 244 1.31 -1.81 11.53
C ALA A 244 0.14 -2.79 11.58
N PHE A 245 0.27 -3.98 10.97
CA PHE A 245 -0.76 -5.02 11.06
C PHE A 245 -0.96 -5.51 12.49
N GLY A 246 0.11 -5.65 13.28
CA GLY A 246 0.03 -6.06 14.68
C GLY A 246 -0.75 -5.05 15.54
N TYR A 247 -0.56 -3.75 15.28
CA TYR A 247 -1.35 -2.70 15.91
C TYR A 247 -2.83 -2.77 15.53
N LEU A 248 -3.15 -2.91 14.24
CA LEU A 248 -4.53 -3.02 13.77
C LEU A 248 -5.24 -4.23 14.38
N GLN A 249 -4.56 -5.37 14.47
CA GLN A 249 -5.09 -6.55 15.15
C GLN A 249 -5.38 -6.31 16.64
N GLU A 250 -4.48 -5.64 17.36
CA GLU A 250 -4.67 -5.38 18.79
C GLU A 250 -5.83 -4.43 19.05
N ILE A 251 -5.98 -3.35 18.29
CA ILE A 251 -7.13 -2.46 18.46
C ILE A 251 -8.43 -3.16 18.03
N GLN A 252 -8.42 -3.96 16.96
CA GLN A 252 -9.58 -4.73 16.50
C GLN A 252 -10.07 -5.70 17.59
N LYS A 253 -9.15 -6.45 18.22
CA LYS A 253 -9.46 -7.35 19.35
C LYS A 253 -10.09 -6.63 20.53
N LYS A 254 -9.78 -5.34 20.71
CA LYS A 254 -10.32 -4.50 21.78
C LYS A 254 -11.61 -3.78 21.39
N GLY A 255 -12.16 -4.11 20.22
CA GLY A 255 -13.44 -3.61 19.75
C GLY A 255 -13.34 -2.37 18.87
N ALA A 256 -12.15 -2.01 18.37
CA ALA A 256 -12.09 -1.13 17.21
C ALA A 256 -12.78 -1.87 16.05
N GLU A 257 -13.70 -1.22 15.36
CA GLU A 257 -14.49 -1.85 14.28
C GLU A 257 -13.89 -1.46 12.92
N ILE A 258 -12.62 -1.77 12.68
CA ILE A 258 -12.01 -1.57 11.36
C ILE A 258 -12.70 -2.51 10.38
N ASN A 259 -13.07 -2.01 9.20
CA ASN A 259 -13.77 -2.79 8.18
C ASN A 259 -12.87 -3.09 6.98
N ILE A 260 -12.04 -2.12 6.59
CA ILE A 260 -11.17 -2.23 5.43
C ILE A 260 -9.78 -1.70 5.77
N ILE A 261 -8.74 -2.38 5.30
CA ILE A 261 -7.36 -1.90 5.27
C ILE A 261 -6.98 -1.64 3.82
N ASN A 262 -6.55 -0.41 3.53
CA ASN A 262 -5.88 -0.08 2.28
C ASN A 262 -4.37 -0.22 2.45
N ALA A 263 -3.75 -1.04 1.61
CA ALA A 263 -2.31 -1.26 1.54
C ALA A 263 -1.81 -0.96 0.12
N SER A 264 -1.68 0.33 -0.18
CA SER A 264 -1.28 0.86 -1.49
C SER A 264 0.24 0.93 -1.67
N PHE A 265 0.94 -0.14 -1.31
CA PHE A 265 2.39 -0.23 -1.38
C PHE A 265 2.80 -1.64 -1.74
N GLY A 266 4.07 -1.81 -2.13
CA GLY A 266 4.60 -3.14 -2.29
C GLY A 266 5.93 -3.22 -2.99
N LYS A 267 6.33 -4.47 -3.26
CA LYS A 267 7.56 -4.80 -3.98
C LYS A 267 7.51 -6.23 -4.49
N ALA A 268 8.07 -6.48 -5.68
CA ALA A 268 8.32 -7.84 -6.14
C ALA A 268 9.42 -8.53 -5.30
N ILE A 269 9.05 -9.53 -4.48
CA ILE A 269 9.94 -10.32 -3.62
C ILE A 269 9.97 -11.81 -4.00
N LYS A 270 10.93 -12.57 -3.46
CA LYS A 270 11.12 -13.99 -3.79
C LYS A 270 9.84 -14.79 -3.53
N LYS A 271 9.39 -15.56 -4.53
CA LYS A 271 8.18 -16.40 -4.44
C LYS A 271 8.21 -17.39 -3.27
N SER A 272 9.40 -17.88 -2.89
CA SER A 272 9.59 -18.78 -1.73
C SER A 272 9.20 -18.17 -0.38
N LEU A 273 9.00 -16.85 -0.29
CA LEU A 273 8.53 -16.18 0.92
C LEU A 273 6.99 -16.21 1.04
N PHE A 274 6.26 -16.50 -0.04
CA PHE A 274 4.79 -16.59 -0.05
C PHE A 274 4.36 -18.01 0.30
N HIS A 275 4.17 -18.25 1.59
CA HIS A 275 3.71 -19.52 2.14
C HIS A 275 2.70 -19.28 3.26
N GLU A 276 1.88 -20.29 3.57
CA GLU A 276 0.77 -20.17 4.52
C GLU A 276 1.19 -19.65 5.91
N LYS A 277 2.40 -20.03 6.36
CA LYS A 277 2.97 -19.62 7.66
C LYS A 277 3.82 -18.34 7.63
N ASN A 278 3.80 -17.60 6.53
CA ASN A 278 4.41 -16.27 6.51
C ASN A 278 3.67 -15.36 7.50
N LEU A 279 4.41 -14.52 8.25
CA LEU A 279 3.83 -13.73 9.33
C LEU A 279 2.73 -12.81 8.84
N LEU A 280 2.93 -12.08 7.74
CA LEU A 280 1.90 -11.18 7.24
C LEU A 280 0.70 -11.94 6.67
N ASN A 281 0.92 -13.07 5.98
CA ASN A 281 -0.18 -13.91 5.51
C ASN A 281 -1.07 -14.39 6.66
N THR A 282 -0.48 -14.91 7.75
CA THR A 282 -1.24 -15.36 8.92
C THR A 282 -1.95 -14.19 9.61
N MET A 283 -1.31 -13.02 9.68
CA MET A 283 -1.92 -11.83 10.26
C MET A 283 -3.13 -11.32 9.46
N ILE A 284 -3.05 -11.37 8.12
CA ILE A 284 -4.17 -11.02 7.24
C ILE A 284 -5.33 -12.02 7.40
N GLN A 285 -5.04 -13.33 7.51
CA GLN A 285 -6.06 -14.36 7.78
C GLN A 285 -6.72 -14.19 9.16
N GLU A 286 -5.96 -13.81 10.19
CA GLU A 286 -6.53 -13.51 11.51
C GLU A 286 -7.48 -12.28 11.46
N LEU A 287 -7.20 -11.32 10.58
CA LEU A 287 -8.05 -10.14 10.37
C LEU A 287 -9.35 -10.47 9.62
N ASP A 288 -9.35 -11.48 8.73
CA ASP A 288 -10.59 -12.00 8.12
C ASP A 288 -11.58 -12.46 9.19
N SER A 289 -11.08 -13.26 10.14
CA SER A 289 -11.87 -13.75 11.27
C SER A 289 -12.41 -12.63 12.16
N ALA A 290 -11.77 -11.45 12.11
CA ALA A 290 -12.18 -10.24 12.81
C ALA A 290 -13.02 -9.28 11.96
N GLY A 291 -13.42 -9.68 10.75
CA GLY A 291 -14.31 -8.92 9.89
C GLY A 291 -13.64 -7.82 9.07
N VAL A 292 -12.34 -7.94 8.77
CA VAL A 292 -11.57 -6.94 8.02
C VAL A 292 -11.18 -7.44 6.63
N LEU A 293 -11.47 -6.65 5.60
CA LEU A 293 -10.98 -6.86 4.23
C LEU A 293 -9.67 -6.08 4.02
N VAL A 294 -8.69 -6.67 3.31
CA VAL A 294 -7.43 -5.99 2.95
C VAL A 294 -7.40 -5.76 1.45
N VAL A 295 -7.29 -4.50 1.02
CA VAL A 295 -7.21 -4.12 -0.40
C VAL A 295 -5.77 -3.71 -0.71
N THR A 296 -5.14 -4.38 -1.68
CA THR A 296 -3.70 -4.26 -1.95
C THR A 296 -3.42 -3.87 -3.40
N SER A 297 -2.39 -3.06 -3.63
CA SER A 297 -1.95 -2.74 -4.99
C SER A 297 -1.17 -3.89 -5.64
N ALA A 298 -1.28 -4.02 -6.97
CA ALA A 298 -0.56 -5.03 -7.73
C ALA A 298 0.94 -4.72 -7.89
N GLY A 299 1.33 -3.44 -7.80
CA GLY A 299 2.68 -2.95 -8.07
C GLY A 299 2.83 -2.38 -9.48
N ASN A 300 3.91 -1.64 -9.69
CA ASN A 300 4.11 -0.78 -10.86
C ASN A 300 5.34 -1.20 -11.70
N GLU A 301 5.64 -2.50 -11.78
CA GLU A 301 6.80 -3.05 -12.47
C GLU A 301 6.53 -3.68 -13.84
N GLY A 302 5.27 -3.75 -14.30
CA GLY A 302 4.90 -4.39 -15.57
C GLY A 302 5.15 -5.90 -15.58
N LEU A 303 5.12 -6.55 -14.42
CA LEU A 303 5.49 -7.96 -14.26
C LEU A 303 4.26 -8.88 -14.13
N ASP A 304 4.38 -10.07 -14.73
CA ASP A 304 3.52 -11.20 -14.41
C ASP A 304 3.89 -11.77 -13.03
N THR A 305 2.96 -11.68 -12.09
CA THR A 305 3.16 -12.08 -10.69
C THR A 305 2.73 -13.53 -10.41
N ASP A 306 2.23 -14.28 -11.40
CA ASP A 306 1.83 -15.68 -11.23
C ASP A 306 2.97 -16.66 -11.55
N PHE A 307 3.66 -16.43 -12.67
CA PHE A 307 4.55 -17.40 -13.30
C PHE A 307 6.06 -17.14 -13.09
N GLY A 308 6.43 -16.05 -12.42
CA GLY A 308 7.83 -15.71 -12.14
C GLY A 308 8.42 -16.30 -10.84
N GLU A 309 9.73 -16.06 -10.67
CA GLU A 309 10.48 -16.31 -9.42
C GLU A 309 10.18 -15.27 -8.33
N LYS A 310 9.51 -14.18 -8.70
CA LYS A 310 9.05 -13.13 -7.81
C LYS A 310 7.53 -13.08 -7.81
N ARG A 311 6.96 -12.71 -6.67
CA ARG A 311 5.56 -12.31 -6.50
C ARG A 311 5.52 -10.94 -5.85
N HIS A 312 4.46 -10.18 -6.07
CA HIS A 312 4.31 -8.87 -5.47
C HIS A 312 3.85 -8.99 -4.01
N PHE A 313 4.53 -8.32 -3.09
CA PHE A 313 4.13 -8.21 -1.69
C PHE A 313 3.33 -6.90 -1.50
N PRO A 314 2.19 -6.89 -0.77
CA PRO A 314 1.53 -8.04 -0.14
C PRO A 314 0.52 -8.76 -1.07
N SER A 315 0.22 -8.22 -2.26
CA SER A 315 -0.89 -8.72 -3.10
C SER A 315 -0.79 -10.18 -3.55
N GLY A 316 0.41 -10.77 -3.58
CA GLY A 316 0.67 -12.15 -3.95
C GLY A 316 0.49 -13.18 -2.82
N PHE A 317 0.07 -12.74 -1.62
CA PHE A 317 -0.36 -13.64 -0.56
C PHE A 317 -1.69 -14.31 -0.89
N ILE A 318 -1.97 -15.43 -0.23
CA ILE A 318 -3.10 -16.32 -0.56
C ILE A 318 -4.26 -16.20 0.43
N ALA A 319 -4.24 -15.21 1.32
CA ALA A 319 -5.32 -14.99 2.27
C ALA A 319 -6.61 -14.55 1.54
N ASP A 320 -7.72 -15.22 1.83
CA ASP A 320 -8.98 -15.06 1.08
C ASP A 320 -9.60 -13.64 1.18
N ASN A 321 -9.29 -12.91 2.25
CA ASN A 321 -9.72 -11.53 2.47
C ASN A 321 -8.78 -10.47 1.86
N ILE A 322 -7.83 -10.86 1.00
CA ILE A 322 -7.09 -9.92 0.15
C ILE A 322 -7.90 -9.65 -1.10
N LEU A 323 -8.11 -8.38 -1.45
CA LEU A 323 -8.58 -7.92 -2.75
C LEU A 323 -7.42 -7.20 -3.47
N SER A 324 -6.87 -7.84 -4.49
CA SER A 324 -5.69 -7.35 -5.23
C SER A 324 -6.10 -6.54 -6.47
N VAL A 325 -5.54 -5.33 -6.60
CA VAL A 325 -5.96 -4.35 -7.61
C VAL A 325 -4.84 -3.99 -8.57
N GLY A 326 -5.05 -4.31 -9.85
CA GLY A 326 -4.23 -3.89 -10.98
C GLY A 326 -4.68 -2.57 -11.60
N GLY A 327 -3.93 -2.10 -12.59
CA GLY A 327 -4.16 -0.87 -13.31
C GLY A 327 -4.35 -1.10 -14.80
N TYR A 328 -5.36 -0.46 -15.39
CA TYR A 328 -5.58 -0.45 -16.83
C TYR A 328 -5.37 0.95 -17.42
N SER A 329 -5.01 1.00 -18.70
CA SER A 329 -5.04 2.22 -19.53
C SER A 329 -6.24 2.16 -20.48
N GLY A 330 -6.79 3.33 -20.82
CA GLY A 330 -7.92 3.45 -21.75
C GLY A 330 -9.06 4.32 -21.20
N ASP A 331 -9.99 4.70 -22.07
CA ASP A 331 -11.12 5.58 -21.73
C ASP A 331 -12.23 4.88 -20.94
N GLY A 332 -12.01 3.61 -20.59
CA GLY A 332 -12.98 2.80 -19.91
C GLY A 332 -14.10 2.30 -20.82
N ASN A 333 -14.08 2.41 -22.15
CA ASN A 333 -15.15 1.86 -23.00
C ASN A 333 -14.77 0.50 -23.60
N ASN A 334 -14.19 0.50 -24.80
CA ASN A 334 -13.85 -0.71 -25.55
C ASN A 334 -12.34 -0.89 -25.76
N ASP A 335 -11.54 0.16 -25.51
CA ASP A 335 -10.09 0.15 -25.70
C ASP A 335 -9.39 0.14 -24.33
N ILE A 336 -9.74 -0.85 -23.50
CA ILE A 336 -9.08 -1.07 -22.21
C ILE A 336 -8.03 -2.16 -22.36
N GLU A 337 -6.80 -1.83 -21.99
CA GLU A 337 -5.67 -2.75 -21.91
C GLU A 337 -5.03 -2.65 -20.52
N ILE A 338 -4.31 -3.70 -20.11
CA ILE A 338 -3.50 -3.61 -18.91
C ILE A 338 -2.47 -2.49 -19.10
N ASP A 339 -2.29 -1.63 -18.10
CA ASP A 339 -1.27 -0.59 -18.19
C ASP A 339 0.12 -1.25 -18.21
N ALA A 340 1.01 -0.76 -19.08
CA ALA A 340 2.33 -1.34 -19.27
C ALA A 340 3.19 -1.33 -17.99
N LEU A 341 2.90 -0.42 -17.06
CA LEU A 341 3.56 -0.38 -15.76
C LEU A 341 2.82 -1.19 -14.70
N SER A 342 1.53 -1.50 -14.86
CA SER A 342 0.82 -2.34 -13.89
C SER A 342 1.39 -3.75 -13.90
N ASN A 343 1.73 -4.26 -12.73
CA ASN A 343 1.84 -5.70 -12.57
C ASN A 343 0.49 -6.36 -12.85
N PHE A 344 0.54 -7.61 -13.28
CA PHE A 344 -0.62 -8.40 -13.64
C PHE A 344 -0.45 -9.84 -13.18
N GLY A 345 -1.53 -10.60 -13.26
CA GLY A 345 -1.60 -12.00 -12.88
C GLY A 345 -3.04 -12.45 -12.88
N LYS A 346 -3.37 -13.42 -13.74
CA LYS A 346 -4.72 -13.96 -13.88
C LYS A 346 -5.24 -14.61 -12.59
N ILE A 347 -4.33 -15.07 -11.73
CA ILE A 347 -4.64 -15.73 -10.46
C ILE A 347 -4.45 -14.75 -9.30
N SER A 348 -3.37 -13.96 -9.30
CA SER A 348 -3.00 -13.08 -8.18
C SER A 348 -3.68 -11.71 -8.16
N ILE A 349 -4.25 -11.24 -9.28
CA ILE A 349 -4.89 -9.92 -9.38
C ILE A 349 -6.39 -10.09 -9.61
N ASP A 350 -7.20 -9.60 -8.68
CA ASP A 350 -8.65 -9.82 -8.68
C ASP A 350 -9.39 -8.89 -9.64
N VAL A 351 -8.99 -7.62 -9.72
CA VAL A 351 -9.69 -6.57 -10.49
C VAL A 351 -8.72 -5.50 -10.96
N ALA A 352 -9.01 -4.88 -12.11
CA ALA A 352 -8.31 -3.67 -12.56
C ALA A 352 -9.12 -2.39 -12.33
N ALA A 353 -8.44 -1.27 -12.11
CA ALA A 353 -9.03 0.06 -12.10
C ALA A 353 -8.16 1.03 -12.93
N PRO A 354 -8.60 2.27 -13.22
CA PRO A 354 -7.79 3.21 -13.99
C PRO A 354 -6.40 3.41 -13.37
N PHE A 355 -5.34 3.35 -14.18
CA PHE A 355 -3.97 3.48 -13.68
C PHE A 355 -3.53 4.95 -13.52
N SER A 356 -3.92 5.84 -14.44
CA SER A 356 -3.46 7.22 -14.55
C SER A 356 -4.55 8.25 -14.30
N ASP A 357 -4.19 9.54 -14.43
CA ASP A 357 -5.12 10.69 -14.43
C ASP A 357 -5.90 10.86 -13.13
N TRP A 358 -5.28 10.55 -11.99
CA TRP A 358 -5.84 10.81 -10.67
C TRP A 358 -5.53 12.26 -10.27
N ILE A 359 -6.56 13.10 -10.23
CA ILE A 359 -6.42 14.55 -10.01
C ILE A 359 -7.09 14.93 -8.70
N ILE A 360 -6.38 15.67 -7.85
CA ILE A 360 -6.91 16.21 -6.60
C ILE A 360 -6.84 17.74 -6.65
N THR A 361 -7.99 18.38 -6.89
CA THR A 361 -8.09 19.82 -7.14
C THR A 361 -8.27 20.67 -5.89
N ASN A 362 -8.58 20.05 -4.74
CA ASN A 362 -8.84 20.75 -3.49
C ASN A 362 -7.62 20.78 -2.55
N PHE A 363 -6.48 20.24 -2.98
CA PHE A 363 -5.20 20.49 -2.34
C PHE A 363 -4.60 21.81 -2.85
N ASP A 364 -3.89 22.50 -1.96
CA ASP A 364 -3.14 23.72 -2.28
C ASP A 364 -1.65 23.47 -1.98
N PRO A 365 -0.75 23.57 -2.98
CA PRO A 365 -1.05 23.75 -4.40
C PRO A 365 -1.81 22.56 -5.00
N VAL A 366 -2.48 22.78 -6.14
CA VAL A 366 -3.06 21.69 -6.93
C VAL A 366 -1.94 20.75 -7.37
N ILE A 367 -2.16 19.46 -7.18
CA ILE A 367 -1.19 18.42 -7.50
C ILE A 367 -1.39 17.98 -8.96
N ASP A 368 -0.28 17.78 -9.66
CA ASP A 368 -0.31 17.21 -11.02
C ASP A 368 -0.94 15.80 -11.01
N PRO A 369 -1.54 15.35 -12.12
CA PRO A 369 -2.15 14.03 -12.17
C PRO A 369 -1.15 12.93 -11.80
N VAL A 370 -1.54 12.03 -10.89
CA VAL A 370 -0.71 10.92 -10.45
C VAL A 370 -1.14 9.60 -11.11
N GLN A 371 -0.22 8.64 -11.17
CA GLN A 371 -0.45 7.32 -11.76
C GLN A 371 0.14 6.21 -10.89
N GLY A 372 -0.45 5.03 -10.93
CA GLY A 372 0.00 3.87 -10.16
C GLY A 372 -1.13 3.02 -9.62
N THR A 373 -0.84 1.74 -9.43
CA THR A 373 -1.77 0.79 -8.80
C THR A 373 -2.16 1.17 -7.37
N SER A 374 -1.35 1.99 -6.68
CA SER A 374 -1.70 2.62 -5.41
C SER A 374 -3.02 3.39 -5.48
N PHE A 375 -3.18 4.23 -6.50
CA PHE A 375 -4.36 5.07 -6.67
C PHE A 375 -5.56 4.27 -7.22
N SER A 376 -5.29 3.28 -8.06
CA SER A 376 -6.27 2.26 -8.46
C SER A 376 -6.85 1.52 -7.24
N THR A 377 -5.98 1.15 -6.29
CA THR A 377 -6.34 0.47 -5.02
C THR A 377 -7.16 1.38 -4.11
N ALA A 378 -6.78 2.65 -3.99
CA ALA A 378 -7.54 3.65 -3.26
C ALA A 378 -8.96 3.82 -3.81
N TYR A 379 -9.11 3.88 -5.15
CA TYR A 379 -10.40 3.98 -5.80
C TYR A 379 -11.28 2.75 -5.53
N VAL A 380 -10.74 1.54 -5.72
CA VAL A 380 -11.45 0.29 -5.40
C VAL A 380 -11.82 0.21 -3.91
N THR A 381 -10.95 0.68 -3.01
CA THR A 381 -11.25 0.75 -1.58
C THR A 381 -12.48 1.63 -1.31
N GLY A 382 -12.58 2.79 -1.94
CA GLY A 382 -13.76 3.66 -1.84
C GLY A 382 -15.05 3.01 -2.37
N LEU A 383 -14.98 2.32 -3.51
CA LEU A 383 -16.11 1.59 -4.10
C LEU A 383 -16.57 0.40 -3.24
N ILE A 384 -15.62 -0.35 -2.69
CA ILE A 384 -15.88 -1.45 -1.74
C ILE A 384 -16.50 -0.91 -0.46
N ALA A 385 -16.02 0.22 0.05
CA ALA A 385 -16.55 0.87 1.24
C ALA A 385 -18.01 1.32 1.06
N ARG A 386 -18.35 1.91 -0.10
CA ARG A 386 -19.75 2.20 -0.49
C ARG A 386 -20.58 0.91 -0.50
N SER A 387 -20.08 -0.11 -1.18
CA SER A 387 -20.76 -1.41 -1.31
C SER A 387 -21.02 -2.05 0.06
N PHE A 388 -20.07 -1.95 0.99
CA PHE A 388 -20.22 -2.43 2.36
C PHE A 388 -21.37 -1.74 3.10
N ILE A 389 -21.45 -0.40 3.02
CA ILE A 389 -22.52 0.36 3.68
C ILE A 389 -23.88 0.08 3.04
N GLU A 390 -23.95 0.11 1.71
CA GLU A 390 -25.20 0.03 0.94
C GLU A 390 -25.85 -1.38 0.96
N ASN A 391 -25.07 -2.43 1.27
CA ASN A 391 -25.51 -3.82 1.16
C ASN A 391 -25.52 -4.57 2.50
N GLY A 392 -25.79 -3.87 3.59
CA GLY A 392 -26.00 -4.51 4.91
C GLY A 392 -24.72 -5.03 5.56
N ARG A 393 -23.57 -4.42 5.26
CA ARG A 393 -22.28 -4.63 5.94
C ARG A 393 -21.84 -6.10 5.94
N PRO A 394 -21.71 -6.73 4.76
CA PRO A 394 -21.34 -8.14 4.65
C PRO A 394 -19.94 -8.40 5.24
N LYS A 395 -19.70 -9.66 5.63
CA LYS A 395 -18.37 -10.13 6.05
C LYS A 395 -17.34 -10.00 4.91
N PRO A 396 -16.04 -9.90 5.19
CA PRO A 396 -15.00 -9.60 4.18
C PRO A 396 -15.04 -10.49 2.93
N ILE A 397 -15.02 -11.81 3.10
CA ILE A 397 -15.04 -12.74 1.96
C ILE A 397 -16.33 -12.59 1.14
N GLN A 398 -17.47 -12.39 1.80
CA GLN A 398 -18.75 -12.18 1.11
C GLN A 398 -18.74 -10.83 0.38
N LEU A 399 -18.25 -9.75 1.01
CA LEU A 399 -18.08 -8.44 0.41
C LEU A 399 -17.22 -8.51 -0.86
N LYS A 400 -16.05 -9.15 -0.78
CA LYS A 400 -15.16 -9.39 -1.92
C LYS A 400 -15.87 -10.16 -3.02
N THR A 401 -16.49 -11.29 -2.68
CA THR A 401 -17.16 -12.18 -3.63
C THR A 401 -18.30 -11.47 -4.36
N ASP A 402 -19.17 -10.79 -3.62
CA ASP A 402 -20.30 -10.06 -4.19
C ASP A 402 -19.85 -8.90 -5.06
N PHE A 403 -18.78 -8.20 -4.66
CA PHE A 403 -18.19 -7.16 -5.47
C PHE A 403 -17.69 -7.74 -6.80
N LEU A 404 -16.83 -8.76 -6.78
CA LEU A 404 -16.24 -9.36 -7.98
C LEU A 404 -17.26 -10.06 -8.90
N ASN A 405 -18.36 -10.57 -8.35
CA ASN A 405 -19.47 -11.15 -9.12
C ASN A 405 -20.44 -10.10 -9.67
N ASN A 406 -20.13 -8.82 -9.50
CA ASN A 406 -20.95 -7.70 -9.93
C ASN A 406 -22.35 -7.63 -9.28
N ASN A 407 -22.51 -8.15 -8.06
CA ASN A 407 -23.78 -8.08 -7.33
C ASN A 407 -24.15 -6.63 -6.94
N TYR A 408 -23.18 -5.71 -6.98
CA TYR A 408 -23.37 -4.29 -6.68
C TYR A 408 -23.42 -3.38 -7.93
N GLY A 409 -23.28 -3.94 -9.14
CA GLY A 409 -23.35 -3.17 -10.40
C GLY A 409 -22.12 -2.34 -10.75
N THR A 410 -20.99 -2.57 -10.06
CA THR A 410 -19.75 -1.80 -10.18
C THR A 410 -18.71 -2.46 -11.11
N ILE A 411 -18.75 -3.78 -11.25
CA ILE A 411 -17.77 -4.56 -12.02
C ILE A 411 -18.21 -4.69 -13.47
N MET A 412 -17.23 -4.59 -14.37
CA MET A 412 -17.36 -4.91 -15.78
C MET A 412 -16.27 -5.92 -16.18
N TYR A 413 -16.44 -6.55 -17.33
CA TYR A 413 -15.51 -7.57 -17.84
C TYR A 413 -15.00 -7.18 -19.22
N SER A 414 -13.71 -7.37 -19.46
CA SER A 414 -13.04 -7.04 -20.72
C SER A 414 -12.18 -8.20 -21.18
N SER A 415 -12.44 -8.71 -22.39
CA SER A 415 -11.65 -9.81 -22.97
C SER A 415 -10.15 -9.49 -23.14
N PRO A 416 -9.74 -8.26 -23.52
CA PRO A 416 -8.34 -7.84 -23.45
C PRO A 416 -7.66 -8.06 -22.07
N LEU A 417 -8.41 -8.02 -20.97
CA LEU A 417 -7.89 -8.20 -19.62
C LEU A 417 -7.90 -9.65 -19.13
N GLU A 418 -8.60 -10.58 -19.80
CA GLU A 418 -8.78 -11.97 -19.32
C GLU A 418 -7.47 -12.77 -19.15
N SER A 419 -6.41 -12.36 -19.84
CA SER A 419 -5.07 -12.96 -19.72
C SER A 419 -4.24 -12.35 -18.58
N PHE A 420 -4.66 -11.22 -18.04
CA PHE A 420 -3.87 -10.38 -17.13
C PHE A 420 -4.53 -10.21 -15.75
N ILE A 421 -5.86 -10.29 -15.69
CA ILE A 421 -6.66 -10.05 -14.48
C ILE A 421 -7.65 -11.21 -14.34
N ASN A 422 -7.96 -11.60 -13.10
CA ASN A 422 -8.96 -12.62 -12.83
C ASN A 422 -10.29 -12.28 -13.52
N SER A 423 -10.74 -13.20 -14.36
CA SER A 423 -11.98 -13.06 -15.16
C SER A 423 -12.03 -11.82 -16.07
N GLY A 424 -10.91 -11.10 -16.27
CA GLY A 424 -10.89 -9.82 -16.97
C GLY A 424 -11.70 -8.72 -16.28
N ALA A 425 -11.88 -8.82 -14.96
CA ALA A 425 -12.71 -7.90 -14.17
C ALA A 425 -12.07 -6.51 -14.05
N TYR A 426 -12.87 -5.45 -14.19
CA TYR A 426 -12.42 -4.08 -13.97
C TYR A 426 -13.55 -3.16 -13.47
N VAL A 427 -13.17 -2.02 -12.89
CA VAL A 427 -14.09 -0.93 -12.52
C VAL A 427 -13.83 0.31 -13.37
N LYS A 428 -14.86 0.97 -13.88
CA LYS A 428 -14.70 2.28 -14.55
C LYS A 428 -14.61 3.40 -13.53
N ARG A 429 -13.96 4.49 -13.91
CA ARG A 429 -14.06 5.77 -13.21
C ARG A 429 -15.49 6.32 -13.35
N GLU A 430 -16.13 6.61 -12.21
CA GLU A 430 -17.43 7.31 -12.13
C GLU A 430 -17.31 8.84 -12.21
#